data_AF-A0A529KYQ7-F1
#
_entry.id   AF-A0A529KYQ7-F1
#
_cell.length_a   1.000
_cell.length_b   1.000
_cell.length_c   1.000
_cell.angle_alpha   90.00
_cell.angle_beta   90.00
_cell.angle_gamma   90.00
#
_symmetry.space_group_name_H-M   'P 1'
#
loop_
_entity.id
_entity.type
_entity.pdbx_description
1 polymer ?
#
loop_
_entity_poly.entity_id
_entity_poly.type
_entity_poly.pdbx_seq_one_letter_code
_entity_poly.pdbx_strand_id
1 'polypeptide(L)' 'TLTIRDFLEADEIFSTGNHSKVVPITRIEDHDLQPGPVAKKARELYWDWAHSTPAA' A
#
# COMPACT_ATOMS: atom_id res chain seq x y z
N THR A 1 11.10 -10.29 11.31
CA THR A 1 10.54 -8.98 11.73
C THR A 1 11.29 -7.91 10.98
N LEU A 2 10.62 -6.84 10.55
CA LEU A 2 11.27 -5.70 9.90
C LEU A 2 11.79 -4.71 10.94
N THR A 3 12.81 -3.94 10.58
CA THR A 3 13.43 -2.87 11.34
C THR A 3 13.14 -1.51 10.71
N ILE A 4 13.42 -0.41 11.40
CA ILE A 4 13.25 0.95 10.84
C ILE A 4 14.09 1.14 9.56
N ARG A 5 15.28 0.55 9.51
CA ARG A 5 16.16 0.64 8.34
C ARG A 5 15.48 0.08 7.08
N ASP A 6 14.74 -1.02 7.21
CA ASP A 6 14.03 -1.63 6.09
C ASP A 6 12.95 -0.69 5.51
N PHE A 7 12.34 0.17 6.34
CA PHE A 7 11.38 1.18 5.88
C PHE A 7 12.06 2.41 5.27
N LEU A 8 13.22 2.83 5.78
CA LEU A 8 13.97 3.97 5.22
C LEU A 8 14.61 3.65 3.88
N GLU A 9 14.94 2.37 3.62
CA GLU A 9 15.54 1.89 2.38
C GLU A 9 14.52 1.31 1.38
N ALA A 10 13.22 1.29 1.72
CA ALA A 10 12.18 0.74 0.86
C ALA A 10 11.86 1.66 -0.34
N ASP A 11 11.68 1.05 -1.52
CA ASP A 11 11.24 1.76 -2.73
C ASP A 11 9.79 2.29 -2.62
N GLU A 12 8.93 1.58 -1.89
CA GLU A 12 7.55 1.97 -1.62
C GLU A 12 7.03 1.42 -0.29
N ILE A 13 6.15 2.19 0.36
CA ILE A 13 5.47 1.79 1.61
C ILE A 13 3.99 2.07 1.45
N PHE A 14 3.13 1.13 1.85
CA PHE A 14 1.68 1.34 1.91
C PHE A 14 1.07 0.64 3.11
N SER A 15 0.00 1.21 3.65
CA SER A 15 -0.76 0.60 4.73
C SER A 15 -2.03 -0.05 4.21
N THR A 16 -2.48 -1.08 4.92
CA THR A 16 -3.79 -1.69 4.70
C THR A 16 -4.65 -1.56 5.94
N GLY A 17 -5.95 -1.37 5.74
CA GLY A 17 -6.86 -1.18 6.86
C GLY A 17 -8.31 -1.09 6.43
N ASN A 18 -9.22 -1.13 7.41
CA ASN A 18 -10.65 -1.06 7.13
C ASN A 18 -11.06 0.32 6.58
N HIS A 19 -10.38 1.37 7.03
CA HIS A 19 -10.49 2.71 6.50
C HIS A 19 -9.52 2.87 5.31
N SER A 20 -10.01 3.30 4.16
CA SER A 20 -9.24 3.57 2.94
C SER A 20 -8.53 2.40 2.24
N LYS A 21 -8.58 1.17 2.81
CA LYS A 21 -8.24 -0.12 2.20
C LYS A 21 -6.76 -0.31 1.92
N VAL A 22 -6.24 0.35 0.89
CA VAL A 22 -4.83 0.35 0.48
C VAL A 22 -4.42 1.80 0.25
N VAL A 23 -3.48 2.31 1.06
CA VAL A 23 -3.08 3.72 1.06
C VAL A 23 -1.55 3.83 0.95
N PRO A 24 -1.01 4.50 -0.09
CA PRO A 24 0.43 4.75 -0.18
C PRO A 24 0.88 5.72 0.92
N ILE A 25 2.04 5.46 1.51
CA ILE A 25 2.72 6.38 2.40
C ILE A 25 3.71 7.19 1.55
N THR A 26 3.49 8.50 1.50
CA THR A 26 4.30 9.41 0.68
C THR A 26 5.37 10.15 1.48
N ARG A 27 5.48 9.91 2.79
CA ARG A 27 6.56 10.43 3.63
C ARG A 27 6.73 9.61 4.90
N ILE A 28 7.97 9.35 5.27
CA ILE A 28 8.38 8.79 6.57
C ILE A 28 9.51 9.66 7.12
N GLU A 29 9.34 10.18 8.34
CA GLU A 29 10.25 11.20 8.90
C GLU A 29 10.44 12.39 7.92
N ASP A 30 11.67 12.65 7.51
CA ASP A 30 12.12 13.65 6.55
C ASP A 30 12.32 13.11 5.12
N HIS A 31 11.99 11.83 4.87
CA HIS A 31 12.10 11.20 3.56
C HIS A 31 10.77 11.18 2.80
N ASP A 32 10.69 11.94 1.71
CA ASP A 32 9.55 11.95 0.78
C ASP A 32 9.61 10.75 -0.18
N LEU A 33 8.45 10.11 -0.37
CA LEU A 33 8.27 8.92 -1.21
C LEU A 33 7.21 9.20 -2.27
N GLN A 34 7.40 8.64 -3.46
CA GLN A 34 6.35 8.64 -4.48
C GLN A 34 5.41 7.44 -4.29
N PRO A 35 4.10 7.56 -4.58
CA PRO A 35 3.23 6.39 -4.67
C PRO A 35 3.77 5.39 -5.69
N GLY A 36 4.06 4.17 -5.23
CA GLY A 36 4.69 3.15 -6.06
C GLY A 36 3.72 2.28 -6.86
N PRO A 37 4.23 1.55 -7.88
CA PRO A 37 3.42 0.72 -8.76
C PRO A 37 2.81 -0.50 -8.06
N VAL A 38 3.43 -1.07 -7.01
CA VAL A 38 2.85 -2.22 -6.28
C VAL A 38 1.71 -1.75 -5.39
N ALA A 39 1.85 -0.62 -4.70
CA ALA A 39 0.75 -0.03 -3.93
C ALA A 39 -0.48 0.24 -4.81
N LYS A 40 -0.26 0.79 -6.02
CA LYS A 40 -1.30 1.00 -7.03
C LYS A 40 -1.94 -0.32 -7.44
N LYS A 41 -1.15 -1.34 -7.80
CA LYS A 41 -1.68 -2.63 -8.24
C LYS A 41 -2.44 -3.35 -7.13
N ALA A 42 -1.97 -3.29 -5.90
CA ALA A 42 -2.67 -3.85 -4.73
C ALA A 42 -4.04 -3.18 -4.53
N ARG A 43 -4.14 -1.86 -4.70
CA ARG A 43 -5.41 -1.12 -4.65
C ARG A 43 -6.37 -1.53 -5.77
N GLU A 44 -5.87 -1.67 -6.99
CA GLU A 44 -6.67 -2.15 -8.14
C GLU A 44 -7.22 -3.55 -7.88
N LEU A 45 -6.36 -4.50 -7.48
CA LEU A 45 -6.76 -5.87 -7.18
C LEU A 45 -7.80 -5.95 -6.04
N TYR A 46 -7.63 -5.13 -5.00
CA TYR A 46 -8.59 -5.06 -3.90
C TYR A 46 -9.95 -4.56 -4.40
N TRP A 47 -9.98 -3.56 -5.29
CA TRP A 47 -11.22 -3.08 -5.87
C TRP A 47 -11.86 -4.04 -6.87
N ASP A 48 -11.07 -4.73 -7.69
CA ASP A 48 -11.59 -5.78 -8.56
C ASP A 48 -12.27 -6.87 -7.74
N TRP A 49 -11.62 -7.31 -6.65
CA TRP A 49 -12.21 -8.28 -5.71
C TRP A 49 -13.47 -7.74 -5.02
N ALA A 50 -13.44 -6.51 -4.48
CA ALA A 50 -14.56 -5.96 -3.71
C ALA A 50 -15.82 -5.73 -4.56
N HIS A 51 -15.66 -5.47 -5.86
CA HIS A 51 -16.78 -5.32 -6.80
C HIS A 51 -17.15 -6.64 -7.50
N SER A 52 -16.33 -7.68 -7.38
CA SER A 52 -16.68 -8.99 -7.92
C SER A 52 -17.86 -9.57 -7.14
N THR A 53 -18.81 -10.16 -7.85
CA THR A 53 -19.86 -10.94 -7.19
C THR A 53 -19.18 -12.13 -6.51
N PRO A 54 -19.40 -12.38 -5.20
CA PRO A 54 -18.88 -13.59 -4.59
C PRO A 54 -19.37 -14.78 -5.41
N ALA A 55 -18.45 -15.69 -5.76
CA ALA A 55 -18.84 -16.95 -6.36
C ALA A 55 -19.85 -17.63 -5.42
N ALA A 56 -20.99 -18.04 -5.97
CA ALA A 56 -22.05 -18.73 -5.24
C ALA A 56 -21.56 -20.03 -4.60
#